data_AF-W4LJP0-F1
#
_entry.id   AF-W4LJP0-F1
#
_cell.length_a   1.000
_cell.length_b   1.000
_cell.length_c   1.000
_cell.angle_alpha   90.00
_cell.angle_beta   90.00
_cell.angle_gamma   90.00
#
_symmetry.space_group_name_H-M   'P 1'
#
loop_
_entity.id
_entity.type
_entity.pdbx_description
1 polymer ?
#
loop_
_entity_poly.entity_id
_entity_poly.type
_entity_poly.pdbx_seq_one_letter_code
_entity_poly.pdbx_strand_id
1 'polypeptide(L)'
;MKLVTFTHNGATRIGAVEADEVVDFSANGHGLPQDMLTFLEQGDAALDAARSACASGKGRLALADVALQSPILRPPKILAVGLNYRDHVEETGMPMPQVPMIFNKQSTSATGPYSDIHLPAESEQLDYEGELGIVIGKRCRRVSKENAAEVIAGYT
;
A
#
# COMPACT_ATOMS: atom_id res chain seq x y z
N MET A 1 12.61 5.56 1.90
CA MET A 1 11.67 6.31 1.04
C MET A 1 10.28 5.79 1.35
N LYS A 2 9.31 6.68 1.59
CA LYS A 2 7.89 6.31 1.80
C LYS A 2 7.11 6.67 0.54
N LEU A 3 6.68 5.68 -0.23
CA LEU A 3 5.92 5.90 -1.46
C LEU A 3 4.47 6.27 -1.13
N VAL A 4 3.87 7.11 -1.97
CA VAL A 4 2.50 7.59 -1.77
C VAL A 4 1.76 7.74 -3.10
N THR A 5 0.47 7.43 -3.09
CA THR A 5 -0.47 7.89 -4.11
C THR A 5 -1.28 9.03 -3.50
N PHE A 6 -1.39 10.15 -4.21
CA PHE A 6 -2.04 11.35 -3.70
C PHE A 6 -2.81 12.05 -4.82
N THR A 7 -3.80 12.86 -4.43
CA THR A 7 -4.54 13.75 -5.31
C THR A 7 -4.23 15.19 -4.96
N HIS A 8 -3.89 16.02 -5.94
CA HIS A 8 -3.71 17.45 -5.79
C HIS A 8 -4.21 18.16 -7.05
N ASN A 9 -5.03 19.20 -6.89
CA ASN A 9 -5.71 19.91 -7.99
C ASN A 9 -6.46 18.99 -8.96
N GLY A 10 -7.15 17.98 -8.42
CA GLY A 10 -7.96 17.04 -9.20
C GLY A 10 -7.18 15.96 -9.96
N ALA A 11 -5.84 15.98 -9.92
CA ALA A 11 -5.00 14.96 -10.54
C ALA A 11 -4.46 13.99 -9.48
N THR A 12 -4.66 12.69 -9.72
CA THR A 12 -4.10 11.62 -8.88
C THR A 12 -2.82 11.08 -9.50
N ARG A 13 -1.76 11.01 -8.69
CA ARG A 13 -0.42 10.61 -9.11
C ARG A 13 0.37 10.02 -7.94
N ILE A 14 1.59 9.58 -8.21
CA ILE A 14 2.48 9.00 -7.21
C ILE A 14 3.66 9.92 -6.87
N GLY A 15 4.22 9.68 -5.69
CA GLY A 15 5.35 10.43 -5.19
C GLY A 15 6.00 9.73 -4.00
N ALA A 16 6.81 10.49 -3.27
CA ALA A 16 7.35 10.10 -1.98
C ALA A 16 7.04 11.14 -0.90
N VAL A 17 6.74 10.67 0.31
CA VAL A 17 6.61 11.53 1.50
C VAL A 17 7.99 11.72 2.14
N GLU A 18 8.34 12.98 2.35
CA GLU A 18 9.52 13.41 3.11
C GLU A 18 9.09 14.45 4.14
N ALA A 19 9.16 14.10 5.42
CA ALA A 19 8.64 14.93 6.51
C ALA A 19 7.18 15.37 6.25
N ASP A 20 6.93 16.67 6.10
CA ASP A 20 5.65 17.32 5.87
C ASP A 20 5.43 17.70 4.39
N GLU A 21 6.18 17.10 3.48
CA GLU A 21 6.07 17.31 2.04
C GLU A 21 5.83 16.01 1.25
N VAL A 22 5.24 16.16 0.07
CA VAL A 22 5.20 15.16 -0.99
C VAL A 22 6.07 15.63 -2.15
N VAL A 23 6.99 14.77 -2.58
CA VAL A 23 7.75 14.92 -3.83
C VAL A 23 6.93 14.29 -4.96
N ASP A 24 6.35 15.13 -5.80
CA ASP A 24 5.62 14.73 -7.01
C ASP A 24 6.60 14.22 -8.08
N PHE A 25 6.50 12.93 -8.40
CA PHE A 25 7.36 12.31 -9.42
C PHE A 25 7.10 12.85 -10.82
N SER A 26 5.90 13.35 -11.12
CA SER A 26 5.58 13.93 -12.43
C SER A 26 6.33 15.24 -12.72
N ALA A 27 6.78 15.94 -11.68
CA ALA A 27 7.59 17.17 -11.81
C ALA A 27 9.07 16.92 -12.16
N ASN A 28 9.50 15.65 -12.20
CA ASN A 28 10.90 15.25 -12.32
C ASN A 28 11.26 14.64 -13.71
N GLY A 29 10.40 14.85 -14.72
CA GLY A 29 10.62 14.42 -16.10
C GLY A 29 9.92 13.11 -16.46
N HIS A 30 9.95 12.74 -17.74
CA HIS A 30 9.14 11.65 -18.33
C HIS A 30 9.58 10.21 -17.96
N GLY A 31 10.53 10.03 -17.04
CA GLY A 31 11.09 8.72 -16.71
C GLY A 31 10.32 7.93 -15.65
N LEU A 32 9.54 8.59 -14.80
CA LEU A 32 8.81 7.94 -13.71
C LEU A 32 7.36 7.66 -14.10
N PRO A 33 6.83 6.45 -13.82
CA PRO A 33 5.41 6.16 -13.94
C PRO A 33 4.56 7.09 -13.07
N GLN A 34 3.30 7.27 -13.46
CA GLN A 34 2.35 8.09 -12.71
C GLN A 34 1.40 7.27 -11.83
N ASP A 35 1.44 5.93 -11.93
CA ASP A 35 0.69 5.00 -11.11
C ASP A 35 1.61 4.00 -10.39
N MET A 36 1.18 3.55 -9.21
CA MET A 36 2.00 2.72 -8.32
C MET A 36 2.25 1.31 -8.87
N LEU A 37 1.31 0.75 -9.65
CA LEU A 37 1.50 -0.61 -10.18
C LEU A 37 2.61 -0.62 -11.21
N THR A 38 2.55 0.27 -12.21
CA THR A 38 3.60 0.42 -13.20
C THR A 38 4.95 0.78 -12.56
N PHE A 39 4.94 1.61 -11.52
CA PHE A 39 6.14 1.94 -10.74
C PHE A 39 6.77 0.69 -10.11
N LEU A 40 5.98 -0.14 -9.43
CA LEU A 40 6.47 -1.36 -8.78
C LEU A 40 6.96 -2.40 -9.81
N GLU A 41 6.29 -2.52 -10.96
CA GLU A 41 6.68 -3.44 -12.04
C GLU A 41 8.06 -3.09 -12.64
N GLN A 42 8.44 -1.81 -12.64
CA GLN A 42 9.76 -1.36 -13.09
C GLN A 42 10.88 -1.62 -12.07
N GLY A 43 10.54 -1.94 -10.82
CA GLY A 43 11.48 -2.39 -9.79
C GLY A 43 12.59 -1.37 -9.49
N ASP A 44 13.83 -1.86 -9.39
CA ASP A 44 14.97 -1.09 -8.89
C ASP A 44 15.26 0.17 -9.73
N ALA A 45 15.04 0.12 -11.05
CA ALA A 45 15.24 1.27 -11.93
C ALA A 45 14.30 2.44 -11.58
N ALA A 46 13.03 2.16 -11.29
CA ALA A 46 12.07 3.18 -10.88
C ALA A 46 12.37 3.70 -9.46
N LEU A 47 12.83 2.83 -8.55
CA LEU A 47 13.26 3.24 -7.21
C LEU A 47 14.46 4.19 -7.23
N ASP A 48 15.43 3.96 -8.11
CA ASP A 48 16.61 4.82 -8.24
C ASP A 48 16.28 6.15 -8.92
N ALA A 49 15.38 6.13 -9.91
CA ALA A 49 14.82 7.35 -10.48
C ALA A 49 14.02 8.16 -9.44
N ALA A 50 13.23 7.50 -8.58
CA ALA A 50 12.50 8.15 -7.49
C ALA A 50 13.44 8.77 -6.45
N ARG A 51 14.52 8.09 -6.08
CA ARG A 51 15.56 8.66 -5.21
C ARG A 51 16.19 9.92 -5.82
N SER A 52 16.44 9.89 -7.13
CA SER A 52 16.97 11.06 -7.85
C SER A 52 15.97 12.21 -7.88
N ALA A 53 14.66 11.92 -8.04
CA ALA A 53 13.60 12.91 -7.97
C ALA A 53 13.51 13.56 -6.58
N CYS A 54 13.57 12.78 -5.50
CA CYS A 54 13.65 13.30 -4.13
C CYS A 54 14.82 14.27 -3.91
N ALA A 55 16.00 13.89 -4.42
CA ALA A 55 17.23 14.67 -4.30
C ALA A 55 17.24 15.95 -5.16
N SER A 56 16.37 16.07 -6.17
CA SER A 56 16.36 17.20 -7.10
C SER A 56 15.81 18.50 -6.49
N GLY A 57 15.01 18.37 -5.42
CA GLY A 57 14.28 19.48 -4.80
C GLY A 57 13.05 19.97 -5.58
N LYS A 58 12.72 19.37 -6.73
CA LYS A 58 11.58 19.79 -7.57
C LYS A 58 10.30 19.04 -7.20
N GLY A 59 9.16 19.68 -7.46
CA GLY A 59 7.84 19.06 -7.29
C GLY A 59 7.41 18.86 -5.84
N ARG A 60 7.95 19.66 -4.92
CA ARG A 60 7.59 19.60 -3.50
C ARG A 60 6.25 20.30 -3.28
N LEU A 61 5.34 19.59 -2.62
CA LEU A 61 4.02 20.05 -2.22
C LEU A 61 3.90 19.84 -0.71
N ALA A 62 3.26 20.77 0.01
CA ALA A 62 2.96 20.51 1.42
C ALA A 62 2.02 19.31 1.54
N LEU A 63 2.29 18.41 2.48
CA LEU A 63 1.47 17.22 2.73
C LEU A 63 0.03 17.60 3.10
N ALA A 64 -0.15 18.76 3.74
CA ALA A 64 -1.47 19.31 4.08
C ALA A 64 -2.28 19.77 2.85
N ASP A 65 -1.63 20.03 1.72
CA ASP A 65 -2.27 20.51 0.49
C ASP A 65 -2.70 19.35 -0.44
N VAL A 66 -2.44 18.10 -0.05
CA VAL A 66 -2.77 16.92 -0.87
C VAL A 66 -3.74 15.99 -0.15
N ALA A 67 -4.58 15.30 -0.92
CA ALA A 67 -5.40 14.21 -0.39
C ALA A 67 -4.66 12.88 -0.56
N LEU A 68 -4.36 12.20 0.55
CA LEU A 68 -3.76 10.86 0.53
C LEU A 68 -4.76 9.81 0.04
N GLN A 69 -4.30 8.95 -0.87
CA GLN A 69 -5.08 7.83 -1.41
C GLN A 69 -4.51 6.50 -0.91
N SER A 70 -5.22 5.40 -1.20
CA SER A 70 -4.62 4.06 -1.07
C SER A 70 -3.30 4.03 -1.87
N PRO A 71 -2.18 3.50 -1.31
CA PRO A 71 -0.91 3.41 -2.01
C PRO A 71 -1.04 2.77 -3.39
N ILE A 72 -1.91 1.76 -3.52
CA ILE A 72 -2.34 1.19 -4.80
C ILE A 72 -3.86 1.37 -4.89
N LEU A 73 -4.32 2.19 -5.85
CA LEU A 73 -5.76 2.52 -5.98
C LEU A 73 -6.63 1.28 -6.20
N ARG A 74 -6.13 0.30 -6.96
CA ARG A 74 -6.84 -0.94 -7.26
C ARG A 74 -5.85 -2.12 -7.23
N PRO A 75 -5.56 -2.68 -6.05
CA PRO A 75 -4.66 -3.82 -5.94
C PRO A 75 -5.23 -5.01 -6.75
N PRO A 76 -4.45 -5.67 -7.63
CA PRO A 76 -4.95 -6.81 -8.41
C PRO A 76 -5.45 -7.97 -7.55
N LYS A 77 -4.94 -8.08 -6.32
CA LYS A 77 -5.37 -9.04 -5.30
C LYS A 77 -5.09 -8.50 -3.91
N ILE A 78 -5.99 -8.77 -2.97
CA ILE A 78 -5.78 -8.54 -1.53
C ILE A 78 -5.94 -9.88 -0.84
N LEU A 79 -4.83 -10.45 -0.35
CA LEU A 79 -4.80 -11.66 0.45
C LEU A 79 -4.76 -11.26 1.92
N ALA A 80 -5.77 -11.70 2.69
CA ALA A 80 -5.86 -11.48 4.12
C ALA A 80 -5.56 -12.77 4.88
N VAL A 81 -5.08 -12.64 6.12
CA VAL A 81 -4.67 -13.76 6.97
C VAL A 81 -5.48 -13.75 8.26
N GLY A 82 -6.37 -14.73 8.43
CA GLY A 82 -7.14 -14.87 9.66
C GLY A 82 -6.32 -15.49 10.80
N LEU A 83 -6.68 -15.18 12.05
CA LEU A 83 -6.16 -15.84 13.25
C LEU A 83 -4.63 -15.84 13.35
N ASN A 84 -4.01 -14.69 13.03
CA ASN A 84 -2.55 -14.55 12.94
C ASN A 84 -1.91 -13.84 14.14
N TYR A 85 -2.69 -13.55 15.19
CA TYR A 85 -2.23 -13.03 16.47
C TYR A 85 -2.71 -13.96 17.59
N ARG A 86 -1.82 -14.33 18.52
CA ARG A 86 -2.13 -15.28 19.59
C ARG A 86 -3.29 -14.81 20.45
N ASP A 87 -3.26 -13.55 20.84
CA ASP A 87 -4.29 -12.94 21.69
C ASP A 87 -5.66 -12.99 21.00
N HIS A 88 -5.70 -12.70 19.69
CA HIS A 88 -6.93 -12.81 18.91
C HIS A 88 -7.43 -14.26 18.78
N VAL A 89 -6.53 -15.25 18.67
CA VAL A 89 -6.90 -16.67 18.70
C VAL A 89 -7.57 -17.03 20.02
N GLU A 90 -7.04 -16.55 21.15
CA GLU A 90 -7.61 -16.77 22.48
C GLU A 90 -9.01 -16.16 22.61
N GLU A 91 -9.25 -14.98 22.04
CA GLU A 91 -10.58 -14.34 21.99
C GLU A 91 -11.62 -15.17 21.24
N THR A 92 -11.23 -15.77 20.11
CA THR A 92 -12.17 -16.56 19.29
C THR A 92 -12.51 -17.93 19.88
N GLY A 93 -11.69 -18.45 20.80
CA GLY A 93 -11.79 -19.81 21.33
C GLY A 93 -11.48 -20.91 20.30
N MET A 94 -10.97 -20.56 19.12
CA MET A 94 -10.59 -21.50 18.07
C MET A 94 -9.16 -22.04 18.30
N PRO A 95 -8.83 -23.26 17.81
CA PRO A 95 -7.46 -23.75 17.88
C PRO A 95 -6.53 -22.95 16.96
N MET A 96 -5.28 -22.75 17.39
CA MET A 96 -4.25 -22.10 16.58
C MET A 96 -4.08 -22.83 15.23
N PRO A 97 -4.22 -22.12 14.09
CA PRO A 97 -4.00 -22.71 12.77
C PRO A 97 -2.56 -23.22 12.61
N GLN A 98 -2.39 -24.39 11.98
CA GLN A 98 -1.07 -24.96 11.67
C GLN A 98 -0.43 -24.37 10.41
N VAL A 99 -1.25 -23.76 9.56
CA VAL A 99 -0.85 -23.03 8.35
C VAL A 99 -1.67 -21.73 8.26
N PRO A 100 -1.18 -20.70 7.57
CA PRO A 100 -1.91 -19.44 7.44
C PRO A 100 -3.31 -19.65 6.84
N MET A 101 -4.33 -19.11 7.50
CA MET A 101 -5.70 -19.11 6.98
C MET A 101 -5.87 -17.94 6.01
N ILE A 102 -5.80 -18.24 4.71
CA ILE A 102 -5.85 -17.22 3.67
C ILE A 102 -7.27 -17.08 3.11
N PHE A 103 -7.74 -15.84 3.04
CA PHE A 103 -8.95 -15.46 2.31
C PHE A 103 -8.68 -14.21 1.44
N ASN A 104 -9.65 -13.86 0.59
CA ASN A 104 -9.53 -12.70 -0.28
C ASN A 104 -10.45 -11.57 0.20
N LYS A 105 -9.92 -10.35 0.25
CA LYS A 105 -10.76 -9.14 0.23
C LYS A 105 -10.91 -8.68 -1.21
N GLN A 106 -12.06 -8.12 -1.54
CA GLN A 106 -12.31 -7.63 -2.90
C GLN A 106 -11.35 -6.48 -3.20
N SER A 107 -10.71 -6.49 -4.37
CA SER A 107 -9.82 -5.40 -4.82
C SER A 107 -10.51 -4.03 -4.80
N THR A 108 -11.83 -4.02 -4.91
CA THR A 108 -12.64 -2.80 -4.86
C THR A 108 -12.79 -2.19 -3.47
N SER A 109 -12.45 -2.94 -2.42
CA SER A 109 -12.55 -2.51 -1.01
C SER A 109 -11.37 -1.68 -0.52
N ALA A 110 -10.30 -1.52 -1.31
CA ALA A 110 -9.18 -0.65 -0.94
C ALA A 110 -9.60 0.84 -1.01
N THR A 111 -9.40 1.56 0.10
CA THR A 111 -9.73 3.00 0.24
C THR A 111 -8.52 3.79 0.78
N GLY A 112 -8.62 5.12 0.76
CA GLY A 112 -7.60 5.99 1.35
C GLY A 112 -7.73 6.07 2.88
N PRO A 113 -6.68 6.54 3.58
CA PRO A 113 -6.62 6.57 5.05
C PRO A 113 -7.69 7.45 5.72
N TYR A 114 -8.31 8.36 4.96
CA TYR A 114 -9.36 9.27 5.44
C TYR A 114 -10.69 9.07 4.72
N SER A 115 -10.85 7.96 4.00
CA SER A 115 -12.12 7.63 3.34
C SER A 115 -13.14 7.14 4.36
N ASP A 116 -14.40 7.55 4.18
CA ASP A 116 -15.50 7.05 4.98
C ASP A 116 -15.72 5.54 4.76
N ILE A 117 -16.12 4.84 5.82
CA ILE A 117 -16.58 3.45 5.76
C ILE A 117 -18.10 3.44 5.87
N HIS A 118 -18.77 2.88 4.86
CA HIS A 118 -20.22 2.74 4.87
C HIS A 118 -20.62 1.58 5.79
N LEU A 119 -21.40 1.88 6.83
CA LEU A 119 -22.06 0.87 7.67
C LEU A 119 -23.30 0.33 6.94
N PRO A 120 -23.32 -0.95 6.50
CA PRO A 120 -24.49 -1.53 5.84
C PRO A 120 -25.65 -1.66 6.83
N ALA A 121 -26.88 -1.41 6.37
CA ALA A 121 -28.07 -1.54 7.20
C ALA A 121 -28.32 -2.99 7.67
N GLU A 122 -27.77 -3.95 6.94
CA GLU A 122 -27.84 -5.39 7.23
C GLU A 122 -26.85 -5.85 8.31
N SER A 123 -25.95 -4.97 8.78
CA SER A 123 -24.92 -5.32 9.77
C SER A 123 -25.14 -4.61 11.10
N GLU A 124 -25.36 -5.39 12.15
CA GLU A 124 -25.36 -4.91 13.55
C GLU A 124 -23.99 -5.07 14.23
N GLN A 125 -23.03 -5.69 13.53
CA GLN A 125 -21.73 -6.11 14.08
C GLN A 125 -20.58 -5.70 13.16
N LEU A 126 -20.60 -4.46 12.66
CA LEU A 126 -19.43 -3.92 11.97
C LEU A 126 -18.28 -3.81 12.97
N ASP A 127 -17.16 -4.45 12.65
CA ASP A 127 -15.97 -4.51 13.49
C ASP A 127 -14.73 -4.02 12.72
N TYR A 128 -13.64 -3.78 13.45
CA TYR A 128 -12.38 -3.26 12.91
C TYR A 128 -11.20 -4.17 13.26
N GLU A 129 -10.26 -4.28 12.31
CA GLU A 129 -9.00 -4.99 12.51
C GLU A 129 -7.84 -4.10 12.05
N GLY A 130 -6.92 -3.80 12.97
CA GLY A 130 -5.66 -3.13 12.65
C GLY A 130 -4.64 -4.15 12.17
N GLU A 131 -4.23 -4.07 10.91
CA GLU A 131 -3.34 -5.05 10.29
C GLU A 131 -2.09 -4.39 9.67
N LEU A 132 -1.00 -5.15 9.61
CA LEU A 132 0.17 -4.80 8.81
C LEU A 132 -0.05 -5.26 7.36
N GLY A 133 -0.09 -4.32 6.42
CA GLY A 133 -0.13 -4.64 4.99
C GLY A 133 1.27 -4.93 4.44
N ILE A 134 1.40 -6.03 3.69
CA ILE A 134 2.64 -6.33 2.94
C ILE A 134 2.39 -6.09 1.45
N VAL A 135 3.18 -5.20 0.85
CA VAL A 135 3.10 -4.91 -0.58
C VAL A 135 4.13 -5.75 -1.33
N ILE A 136 3.67 -6.60 -2.25
CA ILE A 136 4.54 -7.40 -3.11
C ILE A 136 4.97 -6.56 -4.32
N GLY A 137 6.28 -6.37 -4.49
CA GLY A 137 6.87 -5.58 -5.57
C GLY A 137 7.33 -6.38 -6.77
N LYS A 138 7.59 -7.68 -6.61
CA LYS A 138 8.12 -8.54 -7.67
C LYS A 138 7.20 -9.72 -7.93
N ARG A 139 6.89 -9.98 -9.20
CA ARG A 139 6.16 -11.18 -9.59
C ARG A 139 6.95 -12.42 -9.16
N CYS A 140 6.31 -13.28 -8.37
CA CYS A 140 7.01 -14.41 -7.77
C CYS A 140 6.12 -15.66 -7.66
N ARG A 141 6.75 -16.84 -7.51
CA ARG A 141 6.09 -18.12 -7.30
C ARG A 141 7.04 -19.07 -6.57
N ARG A 142 6.54 -19.79 -5.55
CA ARG A 142 7.34 -20.73 -4.74
C ARG A 142 8.59 -20.07 -4.13
N VAL A 143 8.41 -18.86 -3.58
CA VAL A 143 9.46 -18.16 -2.84
C VAL A 143 9.73 -18.91 -1.54
N SER A 144 11.00 -19.18 -1.24
CA SER A 144 11.37 -19.78 0.05
C SER A 144 11.21 -18.75 1.18
N LYS A 145 11.21 -19.22 2.43
CA LYS A 145 11.10 -18.31 3.58
C LYS A 145 12.27 -17.33 3.64
N GLU A 146 13.47 -17.79 3.30
CA GLU A 146 14.72 -17.04 3.35
C GLU A 146 14.73 -15.91 2.31
N ASN A 147 14.11 -16.14 1.16
CA ASN A 147 14.07 -15.17 0.05
C ASN A 147 12.80 -14.30 0.06
N ALA A 148 11.91 -14.46 1.05
CA ALA A 148 10.63 -13.75 1.10
C ALA A 148 10.81 -12.22 1.09
N ALA A 149 11.84 -11.71 1.77
CA ALA A 149 12.12 -10.28 1.81
C ALA A 149 12.46 -9.68 0.43
N GLU A 150 13.00 -10.48 -0.49
CA GLU A 150 13.46 -10.00 -1.80
C GLU A 150 12.32 -9.58 -2.74
N VAL A 151 11.10 -10.06 -2.47
CA VAL A 151 9.90 -9.78 -3.30
C VAL A 151 8.98 -8.73 -2.69
N ILE A 152 9.27 -8.28 -1.46
CA ILE A 152 8.48 -7.27 -0.75
C ILE A 152 8.94 -5.88 -1.19
N ALA A 153 8.01 -5.05 -1.67
CA ALA A 153 8.25 -3.64 -1.97
C ALA A 153 8.28 -2.78 -0.71
N GLY A 154 7.44 -3.13 0.27
CA GLY A 154 7.31 -2.39 1.50
C GLY A 154 6.11 -2.85 2.33
N TYR A 155 5.82 -2.05 3.35
CA TYR A 155 4.76 -2.29 4.32
C TYR A 155 3.89 -1.04 4.44
N THR A 156 2.61 -1.22 4.77
CA THR A 156 1.65 -0.14 4.99
C THR A 156 0.72 -0.44 6.16
#